data_AF-A0A920JNK2-F1
#
_entry.id   AF-A0A920JNK2-F1
#
_cell.length_a   1.000
_cell.length_b   1.000
_cell.length_c   1.000
_cell.angle_alpha   90.00
_cell.angle_beta   90.00
_cell.angle_gamma   90.00
#
_symmetry.space_group_name_H-M   'P 1'
#
loop_
_entity.id
_entity.type
_entity.pdbx_description
1 polymer ?
#
loop_
_entity_poly.entity_id
_entity_poly.type
_entity_poly.pdbx_seq_one_letter_code
_entity_poly.pdbx_strand_id
1 'polypeptide(L)'
;MLIYNLILFILYPLIILKILIDTLIRRDSLRFFLCKVGLGKYINQESCIWIHASSLGETKSAIKIIDEIKRRDAEAQFIVSTSTSSPRKLLKERSDILHFIIPFDFLFTTKRIINKLKPRF
;
A
#
# COMPACT_ATOMS: atom_id res chain seq x y z
N MET A 1 -15.42 -12.19 25.28
CA MET A 1 -15.82 -11.22 24.23
C MET A 1 -16.02 -9.81 24.78
N LEU A 2 -16.84 -9.58 25.82
CA LEU A 2 -17.09 -8.23 26.36
C LEU A 2 -15.84 -7.55 26.95
N ILE A 3 -15.09 -8.26 27.80
CA ILE A 3 -13.84 -7.75 28.41
C ILE A 3 -12.78 -7.45 27.35
N TYR A 4 -12.65 -8.33 26.35
CA TYR A 4 -11.75 -8.14 25.21
C TYR A 4 -12.08 -6.85 24.43
N ASN A 5 -13.36 -6.63 24.11
CA ASN A 5 -13.80 -5.43 23.41
C ASN A 5 -13.64 -4.16 24.26
N LEU A 6 -13.83 -4.24 25.58
CA LEU A 6 -13.63 -3.12 26.48
C LEU A 6 -12.16 -2.71 26.57
N ILE A 7 -11.26 -3.69 26.67
CA ILE A 7 -9.81 -3.47 26.65
C ILE A 7 -9.40 -2.84 25.30
N LEU A 8 -9.89 -3.38 24.19
CA LEU A 8 -9.63 -2.80 22.87
C LEU A 8 -10.15 -1.37 22.74
N PHE A 9 -11.35 -1.09 23.24
CA PHE A 9 -11.95 0.25 23.20
C PHE A 9 -11.11 1.28 23.97
N ILE A 10 -10.57 0.90 25.13
CA ILE A 10 -9.70 1.77 25.95
C ILE A 10 -8.32 1.94 25.29
N LEU A 11 -7.78 0.89 24.68
CA LEU A 11 -6.48 0.95 24.01
C LEU A 11 -6.54 1.70 22.66
N TYR A 12 -7.69 1.69 21.98
CA TYR A 12 -7.88 2.32 20.68
C TYR A 12 -7.45 3.80 20.63
N PRO A 13 -7.85 4.69 21.56
CA PRO A 13 -7.39 6.08 21.57
C PRO A 13 -5.88 6.20 21.79
N LEU A 14 -5.26 5.32 22.59
CA LEU A 14 -3.80 5.33 22.79
C LEU A 14 -3.06 4.88 21.53
N ILE A 15 -3.57 3.88 20.82
CA ILE A 15 -3.02 3.40 19.54
C ILE A 15 -3.13 4.51 18.48
N ILE A 16 -4.30 5.16 18.37
CA ILE A 16 -4.50 6.30 17.47
C ILE A 16 -3.55 7.45 17.82
N LEU A 17 -3.41 7.79 19.10
CA LEU A 17 -2.55 8.87 19.56
C LEU A 17 -1.07 8.59 19.24
N LYS A 18 -0.60 7.36 19.47
CA LYS A 18 0.76 6.94 19.10
C LYS A 18 1.00 7.07 17.59
N ILE A 19 0.05 6.60 16.77
CA ILE A 19 0.13 6.72 15.31
C ILE A 19 0.16 8.20 14.89
N LEU A 20 -0.64 9.05 15.52
CA LEU A 20 -0.64 10.51 15.29
C LEU A 20 0.70 11.14 15.66
N ILE A 21 1.29 10.79 16.81
CA ILE A 21 2.59 11.31 17.25
C ILE A 21 3.70 10.86 16.29
N ASP A 22 3.77 9.57 15.98
CA ASP A 22 4.76 9.01 15.03
C ASP A 22 4.60 9.63 13.62
N THR A 23 3.38 10.00 13.27
CA THR A 23 3.08 10.77 12.07
C THR A 23 3.60 12.21 12.23
N LEU A 24 3.16 13.00 13.21
CA LEU A 24 3.54 14.41 13.33
C LEU A 24 5.06 14.64 13.43
N ILE A 25 5.81 13.74 14.05
CA ILE A 25 7.26 13.91 14.27
C ILE A 25 8.10 13.72 12.99
N ARG A 26 7.60 13.00 11.97
CA ARG A 26 8.39 12.70 10.76
C ARG A 26 7.92 13.58 9.60
N ARG A 27 8.74 14.49 9.04
CA ARG A 27 8.32 15.40 7.92
C ARG A 27 7.86 14.69 6.63
N ASP A 28 8.27 13.44 6.39
CA ASP A 28 7.78 12.58 5.30
C ASP A 28 6.37 12.00 5.59
N SER A 29 5.81 12.29 6.76
CA SER A 29 4.60 11.65 7.30
C SER A 29 3.31 12.17 6.73
N LEU A 30 3.18 13.45 6.37
CA LEU A 30 1.90 13.97 5.90
C LEU A 30 1.50 13.27 4.61
N ARG A 31 2.45 13.12 3.68
CA ARG A 31 2.23 12.36 2.44
C ARG A 31 1.98 10.87 2.73
N PHE A 32 2.74 10.28 3.64
CA PHE A 32 2.56 8.88 4.04
C PHE A 32 1.19 8.64 4.69
N PHE A 33 0.76 9.54 5.58
CA PHE A 33 -0.51 9.55 6.29
C PHE A 33 -1.67 9.74 5.32
N LEU A 34 -1.58 10.71 4.40
CA LEU A 34 -2.56 10.90 3.33
C LEU A 34 -2.71 9.64 2.49
N CYS A 35 -1.61 8.96 2.14
CA CYS A 35 -1.68 7.64 1.49
C CYS A 35 -2.35 6.59 2.40
N LYS A 36 -2.06 6.60 3.70
CA LYS A 36 -2.65 5.66 4.68
C LYS A 36 -4.15 5.86 4.87
N VAL A 37 -4.66 7.08 4.83
CA VAL A 37 -6.10 7.37 5.05
C VAL A 37 -6.95 7.34 3.77
N GLY A 38 -6.39 6.99 2.60
CA GLY A 38 -7.18 6.96 1.37
C GLY A 38 -7.18 8.24 0.54
N LEU A 39 -6.40 9.25 0.93
CA LEU A 39 -6.37 10.58 0.30
C LEU A 39 -5.13 10.80 -0.57
N GLY A 40 -4.25 9.81 -0.66
CA GLY A 40 -3.10 9.82 -1.56
C GLY A 40 -3.53 9.89 -3.04
N LYS A 41 -2.61 10.37 -3.88
CA LYS A 41 -2.76 10.24 -5.34
C LYS A 41 -2.62 8.76 -5.70
N TYR A 42 -3.75 8.09 -5.89
CA TYR A 42 -3.79 6.77 -6.52
C TYR A 42 -3.62 6.94 -8.02
N ILE A 43 -2.74 6.13 -8.59
CA ILE A 43 -2.43 6.14 -10.00
C ILE A 43 -3.64 5.52 -10.73
N ASN A 44 -4.12 6.19 -11.78
CA ASN A 44 -5.14 5.63 -12.64
C ASN A 44 -4.41 4.73 -13.65
N GLN A 45 -4.48 3.42 -13.44
CA GLN A 45 -4.03 2.43 -14.40
C GLN A 45 -5.06 1.32 -14.43
N GLU A 46 -5.89 1.33 -15.46
CA GLU A 46 -6.88 0.28 -15.68
C GLU A 46 -6.19 -0.96 -16.26
N SER A 47 -6.75 -2.14 -16.03
CA SER A 47 -6.26 -3.38 -16.66
C SER A 47 -4.83 -3.80 -16.28
N CYS A 48 -4.42 -3.56 -15.04
CA CYS A 48 -3.10 -3.97 -14.54
C CYS A 48 -3.15 -5.22 -13.65
N ILE A 49 -2.01 -5.90 -13.52
CA ILE A 49 -1.79 -6.95 -12.53
C ILE A 49 -1.36 -6.28 -11.23
N TRP A 50 -2.17 -6.44 -10.17
CA TRP A 50 -1.90 -5.85 -8.86
C TRP A 50 -1.28 -6.87 -7.91
N ILE A 51 -0.09 -6.55 -7.39
CA ILE A 51 0.63 -7.36 -6.39
C ILE A 51 0.74 -6.57 -5.08
N HIS A 52 0.34 -7.19 -3.97
CA HIS A 52 0.61 -6.68 -2.63
C HIS A 52 1.85 -7.35 -2.03
N ALA A 53 2.81 -6.54 -1.56
CA ALA A 53 4.00 -6.99 -0.87
C ALA A 53 4.09 -6.29 0.49
N SER A 54 3.79 -7.03 1.55
CA SER A 54 3.71 -6.50 2.91
C SER A 54 5.09 -6.20 3.50
N SER A 55 6.14 -6.85 2.99
CA SER A 55 7.51 -6.77 3.49
C SER A 55 8.54 -6.46 2.39
N LEU A 56 9.77 -6.10 2.78
CA LEU A 56 10.88 -5.90 1.84
C LEU A 56 11.26 -7.21 1.13
N GLY A 57 11.20 -8.34 1.83
CA GLY A 57 11.47 -9.66 1.25
C GLY A 57 10.45 -10.02 0.17
N GLU A 58 9.16 -9.86 0.47
CA GLU A 58 8.08 -10.03 -0.50
C GLU A 58 8.21 -9.07 -1.68
N THR A 59 8.62 -7.82 -1.44
CA THR A 59 8.81 -6.86 -2.54
C THR A 59 9.88 -7.35 -3.51
N LYS A 60 11.00 -7.88 -3.01
CA LYS A 60 12.05 -8.48 -3.86
C LYS A 60 11.55 -9.69 -4.64
N SER A 61 10.76 -10.56 -4.01
CA SER A 61 10.16 -11.71 -4.67
C SER A 61 9.14 -11.29 -5.74
N ALA A 62 8.29 -10.31 -5.46
CA ALA A 62 7.33 -9.74 -6.40
C ALA A 62 8.04 -9.18 -7.63
N ILE A 63 9.13 -8.43 -7.44
CA ILE A 63 9.94 -7.90 -8.56
C ILE A 63 10.44 -9.02 -9.47
N LYS A 64 10.98 -10.12 -8.91
CA LYS A 64 11.44 -11.26 -9.71
C LYS A 64 10.31 -11.90 -10.51
N ILE A 65 9.13 -12.05 -9.91
CA ILE A 65 7.95 -12.59 -10.60
C ILE A 65 7.52 -11.68 -11.75
N ILE A 66 7.50 -10.36 -11.52
CA ILE A 66 7.19 -9.36 -12.55
C ILE A 66 8.18 -9.47 -13.70
N ASP A 67 9.47 -9.59 -13.42
CA ASP A 67 10.52 -9.71 -14.44
C ASP A 67 10.30 -10.95 -15.33
N GLU A 68 9.92 -12.10 -14.75
CA GLU A 68 9.63 -13.31 -15.51
C GLU A 68 8.35 -13.20 -16.35
N ILE A 69 7.30 -12.56 -15.83
CA ILE A 69 6.06 -12.36 -16.61
C ILE A 69 6.33 -11.41 -17.77
N LYS A 70 7.07 -10.32 -17.54
CA LYS A 70 7.41 -9.34 -18.59
C LYS A 70 8.25 -9.91 -19.72
N ARG A 71 9.05 -10.95 -19.46
CA ARG A 71 9.76 -11.68 -20.53
C ARG A 71 8.80 -12.38 -21.48
N ARG A 72 7.60 -12.76 -21.02
CA ARG A 72 6.58 -13.46 -21.82
C ARG A 72 5.54 -12.50 -22.40
N ASP A 73 5.24 -11.43 -21.68
CA ASP A 73 4.30 -10.38 -22.07
C ASP A 73 4.88 -9.01 -21.68
N ALA A 74 5.51 -8.34 -22.64
CA ALA A 74 6.14 -7.04 -22.43
C ALA A 74 5.13 -5.90 -22.24
N GLU A 75 3.87 -6.09 -22.67
CA GLU A 75 2.80 -5.09 -22.54
C GLU A 75 2.09 -5.17 -21.18
N ALA A 76 2.29 -6.27 -20.44
CA ALA A 76 1.73 -6.45 -19.11
C ALA A 76 2.13 -5.31 -18.17
N GLN A 77 1.10 -4.62 -17.66
CA GLN A 77 1.25 -3.51 -16.74
C GLN A 77 1.11 -3.98 -15.29
N PHE A 78 2.02 -3.54 -14.42
CA PHE A 78 2.05 -3.96 -13.02
C PHE A 78 1.93 -2.79 -12.07
N ILE A 79 1.19 -3.03 -10.99
CA ILE A 79 1.16 -2.14 -9.83
C ILE A 79 1.50 -2.92 -8.56
N VAL A 80 2.45 -2.40 -7.78
CA VAL A 80 2.87 -2.99 -6.50
C VAL A 80 2.42 -2.08 -5.37
N SER A 81 1.77 -2.68 -4.37
CA SER A 81 1.41 -1.99 -3.13
C SER A 81 2.26 -2.49 -1.97
N THR A 82 2.72 -1.57 -1.11
CA THR A 82 3.52 -1.92 0.08
C THR A 82 2.93 -1.35 1.37
N SER A 83 3.17 -2.05 2.48
CA SER A 83 2.69 -1.62 3.80
C SER A 83 3.53 -0.51 4.42
N THR A 84 4.82 -0.44 4.07
CA THR A 84 5.80 0.52 4.62
C THR A 84 6.50 1.29 3.50
N SER A 85 7.23 2.35 3.89
CA SER A 85 8.04 3.18 2.97
C SER A 85 9.41 2.58 2.67
N SER A 86 9.86 1.56 3.40
CA SER A 86 11.19 0.96 3.23
C SER A 86 11.48 0.46 1.80
N PRO A 87 10.54 -0.20 1.10
CA PRO A 87 10.77 -0.67 -0.28
C PRO A 87 10.72 0.45 -1.32
N ARG A 88 10.38 1.69 -0.94
CA ARG A 88 10.17 2.80 -1.88
C ARG A 88 11.41 3.13 -2.69
N LYS A 89 12.62 3.04 -2.11
CA LYS A 89 13.87 3.28 -2.85
C LYS A 89 14.05 2.24 -3.96
N LEU A 90 13.87 0.97 -3.62
CA LEU A 90 13.96 -0.17 -4.55
C LEU A 90 12.97 -0.04 -5.72
N LEU A 91 11.72 0.32 -5.43
CA LEU A 91 10.69 0.46 -6.45
C LEU A 91 10.81 1.77 -7.25
N LYS A 92 11.46 2.81 -6.71
CA LYS A 92 11.68 4.07 -7.43
C LYS A 92 12.66 3.91 -8.60
N GLU A 93 13.55 2.93 -8.53
CA GLU A 93 14.49 2.58 -9.62
C GLU A 93 13.79 1.82 -10.77
N ARG A 94 12.54 1.40 -10.58
CA ARG A 94 11.74 0.63 -11.54
C ARG A 94 10.66 1.52 -12.15
N SER A 95 10.96 2.18 -13.27
CA SER A 95 9.99 3.02 -14.00
C SER A 95 8.82 2.23 -14.60
N ASP A 96 9.02 0.93 -14.77
CA ASP A 96 8.14 -0.02 -15.41
C ASP A 96 7.10 -0.64 -14.44
N ILE A 97 7.20 -0.31 -13.15
CA ILE A 97 6.31 -0.76 -12.08
C ILE A 97 5.73 0.47 -11.39
N LEU A 98 4.40 0.57 -11.34
CA LEU A 98 3.75 1.57 -10.52
C LEU A 98 3.79 1.17 -9.05
N HIS A 99 4.02 2.12 -8.15
CA HIS A 99 4.07 1.88 -6.70
C HIS A 99 3.12 2.79 -5.93
N PHE A 100 2.40 2.22 -4.97
CA PHE A 100 1.70 2.99 -3.94
C PHE A 100 1.76 2.32 -2.58
N ILE A 101 1.50 3.10 -1.52
CA ILE A 101 1.42 2.58 -0.16
C ILE A 101 -0.03 2.18 0.11
N ILE A 102 -0.25 0.96 0.56
CA ILE A 102 -1.61 0.49 0.84
C ILE A 102 -2.20 1.29 2.01
N PRO A 103 -3.44 1.81 1.88
CA PRO A 103 -4.12 2.49 2.96
C PRO A 103 -4.48 1.53 4.09
N PHE A 104 -4.98 2.08 5.17
CA PHE A 104 -5.72 1.30 6.16
C PHE A 104 -6.97 0.70 5.52
N ASP A 105 -7.35 -0.45 6.05
CA ASP A 105 -8.37 -1.32 5.50
C ASP A 105 -9.77 -0.84 5.89
N PHE A 106 -10.12 0.33 5.33
CA PHE A 106 -11.46 0.89 5.45
C PHE A 106 -12.26 0.54 4.20
N LEU A 107 -13.55 0.29 4.37
CA LEU A 107 -14.42 -0.06 3.24
C LEU A 107 -14.36 0.97 2.10
N PHE A 108 -14.26 2.25 2.44
CA PHE A 108 -14.18 3.33 1.44
C PHE A 108 -12.84 3.38 0.70
N THR A 109 -11.71 3.09 1.36
CA THR A 109 -10.39 3.11 0.74
C THR A 109 -10.22 1.92 -0.19
N THR A 110 -10.60 0.73 0.27
CA THR A 110 -10.51 -0.51 -0.50
C THR A 110 -11.41 -0.46 -1.74
N LYS A 111 -12.67 -0.02 -1.60
CA LYS A 111 -13.57 0.20 -2.75
C LYS A 111 -12.99 1.21 -3.75
N ARG A 112 -12.45 2.33 -3.26
CA ARG A 112 -11.83 3.36 -4.11
C ARG A 112 -10.64 2.84 -4.89
N ILE A 113 -9.79 1.99 -4.29
CA ILE A 113 -8.64 1.38 -4.96
C ILE A 113 -9.10 0.42 -6.05
N ILE A 114 -9.99 -0.52 -5.72
CA ILE A 114 -10.49 -1.52 -6.67
C ILE A 114 -11.15 -0.84 -7.87
N ASN A 115 -11.99 0.17 -7.63
CA ASN A 115 -12.66 0.91 -8.69
C ASN A 115 -11.70 1.71 -9.59
N LYS A 116 -10.56 2.18 -9.04
CA LYS A 116 -9.56 2.92 -9.80
C LYS A 116 -8.59 2.04 -10.58
N LEU A 117 -8.20 0.91 -10.00
CA LEU A 117 -7.21 0.02 -10.60
C LEU A 117 -7.85 -0.96 -11.58
N LYS A 118 -9.13 -1.34 -11.37
CA LYS A 118 -9.82 -2.39 -12.14
C LYS A 118 -8.87 -3.56 -12.46
N PRO A 119 -8.29 -4.20 -11.43
CA PRO A 119 -7.20 -5.16 -11.64
C PRO A 119 -7.69 -6.34 -12.48
N ARG A 120 -6.83 -6.83 -13.38
CA ARG A 120 -7.04 -8.10 -14.07
C ARG A 120 -6.55 -9.23 -13.16
N PHE A 121 -7.32 -10.32 -13.13
CA PHE A 121 -6.95 -11.57 -12.47
C PHE A 121 -6.14 -12.45 -13.42
#